data_AF-A0A534PGG8-F1
#
_entry.id   AF-A0A534PGG8-F1
#
_cell.length_a   1.000
_cell.length_b   1.000
_cell.length_c   1.000
_cell.angle_alpha   90.00
_cell.angle_beta   90.00
_cell.angle_gamma   90.00
#
_symmetry.space_group_name_H-M   'P 1'
#
loop_
_entity.id
_entity.type
_entity.pdbx_description
1 polymer ?
#
loop_
_entity_poly.entity_id
_entity_poly.type
_entity_poly.pdbx_seq_one_letter_code
_entity_poly.pdbx_strand_id
1 'polypeptide(L)'
;MLKHVVIVGGGFGGLYAARALRRANVRVTLVDRSNHHLFQPLLYQVATAALSPAHIAVALRRVLRRQKNVSVVLAEAVSVDTVKRRV
;
A
#
# COMPACT_ATOMS: atom_id res chain seq x y z
N MET A 1 1.88 14.87 20.01
CA MET A 1 2.22 14.59 18.59
C MET A 1 1.76 13.18 18.24
N LEU A 2 1.04 12.98 17.14
CA LEU A 2 0.62 11.62 16.71
C LEU A 2 1.83 10.81 16.28
N LYS A 3 1.90 9.52 16.65
CA LYS A 3 2.92 8.62 16.09
C LYS A 3 2.71 8.50 14.58
N HIS A 4 3.79 8.51 13.82
CA HIS A 4 3.78 8.31 12.37
C HIS A 4 4.21 6.87 12.05
N VAL A 5 3.31 6.11 11.43
CA VAL A 5 3.58 4.78 10.92
C VAL A 5 3.83 4.87 9.43
N VAL A 6 4.99 4.37 8.98
CA VAL A 6 5.31 4.22 7.56
C VAL A 6 5.18 2.74 7.21
N ILE A 7 4.40 2.43 6.18
CA ILE A 7 4.21 1.10 5.63
C ILE A 7 4.89 1.07 4.27
N VAL A 8 5.91 0.23 4.10
CA VAL A 8 6.62 0.04 2.83
C VAL A 8 6.00 -1.16 2.12
N GLY A 9 5.42 -0.92 0.94
CA GLY A 9 4.67 -1.88 0.14
C GLY A 9 3.15 -1.77 0.35
N GLY A 10 2.42 -1.88 -0.75
CA GLY A 10 0.97 -1.87 -0.92
C GLY A 10 0.44 -3.20 -1.51
N GLY A 11 1.22 -4.27 -1.39
CA GLY A 11 0.74 -5.64 -1.58
C GLY A 11 -0.29 -6.04 -0.50
N PHE A 12 -0.53 -7.34 -0.32
CA PHE A 12 -1.49 -7.81 0.69
C PHE A 12 -1.14 -7.31 2.09
N GLY A 13 0.06 -7.61 2.58
CA GLY A 13 0.47 -7.24 3.94
C GLY A 13 0.31 -5.75 4.23
N GLY A 14 0.86 -4.90 3.37
CA GLY A 14 0.82 -3.45 3.57
C GLY A 14 -0.58 -2.84 3.48
N LEU A 15 -1.40 -3.27 2.50
CA LEU A 15 -2.78 -2.79 2.39
C LEU A 15 -3.62 -3.20 3.61
N TYR A 16 -3.53 -4.45 4.04
CA TYR A 16 -4.30 -4.92 5.21
C TYR A 16 -3.78 -4.32 6.53
N ALA A 17 -2.46 -4.12 6.67
CA ALA A 17 -1.89 -3.39 7.80
C ALA A 17 -2.41 -1.94 7.86
N ALA A 18 -2.43 -1.24 6.73
CA ALA A 18 -3.01 0.11 6.65
C ALA A 18 -4.48 0.11 7.09
N ARG A 19 -5.29 -0.84 6.62
CA ARG A 19 -6.71 -0.97 6.98
C ARG A 19 -6.92 -1.29 8.46
N ALA A 20 -6.06 -2.13 9.05
CA ALA A 20 -6.11 -2.45 10.48
C ALA A 20 -5.86 -1.21 11.35
N LEU A 21 -5.01 -0.29 10.90
CA LEU A 21 -4.70 0.96 11.59
C LEU A 21 -5.76 2.07 11.42
N ARG A 22 -6.89 1.81 10.75
CA ARG A 22 -7.92 2.82 10.44
C ARG A 22 -8.45 3.59 11.65
N ARG A 23 -8.56 2.92 12.81
CA ARG A 23 -9.09 3.50 14.05
C ARG A 23 -7.99 3.82 15.08
N ALA A 24 -6.73 3.51 14.75
CA ALA A 24 -5.62 3.81 15.65
C ALA A 24 -5.32 5.32 15.65
N ASN A 25 -4.93 5.83 16.82
CA ASN A 25 -4.55 7.24 17.00
C ASN A 25 -3.13 7.51 16.45
N VAL A 26 -2.93 7.27 15.15
CA VAL A 26 -1.66 7.40 14.43
C VAL A 26 -1.91 7.99 13.04
N ARG A 27 -0.89 8.66 12.50
CA ARG A 27 -0.82 9.03 11.08
C ARG A 27 -0.13 7.90 10.32
N VAL A 28 -0.68 7.49 9.18
CA VAL A 28 -0.14 6.41 8.35
C VAL A 28 0.31 6.97 7.00
N THR A 29 1.50 6.60 6.54
CA THR A 29 1.93 6.77 5.15
C THR A 29 2.22 5.39 4.57
N LEU A 30 1.51 5.03 3.51
CA LEU A 30 1.80 3.82 2.73
C LEU A 30 2.60 4.22 1.49
N VAL A 31 3.81 3.68 1.36
CA VAL A 31 4.74 3.95 0.26
C VAL A 31 4.84 2.71 -0.61
N ASP A 32 4.59 2.82 -1.90
CA ASP A 32 4.83 1.73 -2.86
C ASP A 32 5.32 2.33 -4.19
N ARG A 33 6.17 1.59 -4.90
CA ARG A 33 6.65 1.92 -6.25
C ARG A 33 5.57 1.76 -7.33
N SER A 34 4.48 1.08 -7.00
CA SER A 34 3.26 0.94 -7.79
C SER A 34 2.11 1.75 -7.20
N ASN A 35 1.27 2.30 -8.07
CA ASN A 35 0.07 3.04 -7.65
C ASN A 35 -1.13 2.13 -7.29
N HIS A 36 -0.99 0.82 -7.47
CA HIS A 36 -2.06 -0.16 -7.33
C HIS A 36 -1.67 -1.35 -6.46
N HIS A 37 -2.66 -1.90 -5.78
CA HIS A 37 -2.59 -3.23 -5.21
C HIS A 37 -2.83 -4.25 -6.33
N LEU A 38 -1.95 -5.25 -6.40
CA LEU A 38 -2.03 -6.34 -7.36
C LEU A 38 -2.52 -7.61 -6.68
N PHE A 39 -3.63 -8.18 -7.17
CA PHE A 39 -4.11 -9.50 -6.75
C PHE A 39 -3.28 -10.58 -7.47
N GLN A 40 -2.05 -10.77 -6.99
CA GLN A 40 -1.07 -11.70 -7.52
C GLN A 40 -1.59 -13.13 -7.78
N PRO A 41 -2.52 -13.70 -6.98
CA PRO A 41 -3.04 -15.05 -7.23
C PRO A 41 -3.65 -15.28 -8.61
N LEU A 42 -4.12 -14.24 -9.33
CA LEU A 42 -4.69 -14.38 -10.67
C LEU A 42 -3.75 -13.90 -11.80
N LEU A 43 -2.46 -13.69 -11.51
CA LEU A 43 -1.49 -13.29 -12.53
C LEU A 43 -1.38 -14.30 -13.68
N TYR A 44 -1.57 -15.59 -13.41
CA TYR A 44 -1.55 -16.63 -14.44
C TYR A 44 -2.70 -16.46 -15.45
N GLN A 45 -3.87 -15.97 -15.02
CA GLN A 45 -5.00 -15.71 -15.91
C GLN A 45 -4.73 -14.49 -16.81
N VAL A 46 -3.97 -13.52 -16.31
CA VAL A 46 -3.50 -12.40 -17.13
C VAL A 46 -2.46 -12.88 -18.15
N ALA A 47 -1.49 -13.69 -17.71
CA ALA A 47 -0.44 -14.23 -18.58
C ALA A 47 -0.99 -15.10 -19.72
N THR A 48 -2.13 -15.78 -19.50
CA THR A 48 -2.82 -16.62 -20.48
C THR A 48 -3.90 -15.88 -21.26
N ALA A 49 -3.98 -14.54 -21.13
CA ALA A 49 -5.00 -13.69 -21.74
C ALA A 49 -6.47 -14.03 -21.37
N ALA A 50 -6.68 -14.88 -20.36
CA ALA A 50 -8.00 -15.19 -19.82
C ALA A 50 -8.61 -14.04 -19.01
N LEU A 51 -7.78 -13.09 -18.54
CA LEU A 51 -8.21 -11.96 -17.72
C LEU A 51 -7.45 -10.67 -18.07
N SER A 52 -8.16 -9.55 -18.09
CA SER A 52 -7.53 -8.22 -18.23
C SER A 52 -6.74 -7.84 -16.97
N PRO A 53 -5.53 -7.25 -17.09
CA PRO A 53 -4.78 -6.72 -15.96
C PRO A 53 -5.58 -5.75 -15.09
N ALA A 54 -6.47 -4.96 -15.69
CA ALA A 54 -7.31 -4.00 -14.98
C ALA A 54 -8.27 -4.65 -13.96
N HIS A 55 -8.58 -5.94 -14.11
CA HIS A 55 -9.41 -6.67 -13.16
C HIS A 55 -8.66 -7.10 -11.90
N ILE A 56 -7.31 -7.12 -11.92
CA ILE A 56 -6.49 -7.56 -10.79
C ILE A 56 -5.62 -6.44 -10.20
N ALA A 57 -5.63 -5.25 -10.80
CA ALA A 57 -4.89 -4.07 -10.36
C ALA A 57 -5.84 -2.97 -9.89
N VAL A 58 -5.89 -2.70 -8.58
CA VAL A 58 -6.77 -1.68 -8.00
C VAL A 58 -5.95 -0.56 -7.37
N ALA A 59 -6.20 0.68 -7.77
CA ALA A 59 -5.50 1.84 -7.24
C ALA A 59 -5.57 1.93 -5.70
N LEU A 60 -4.42 1.95 -5.02
CA LEU A 60 -4.33 1.98 -3.55
C LEU A 60 -5.05 3.18 -2.96
N ARG A 61 -4.90 4.35 -3.59
CA ARG A 61 -5.59 5.59 -3.24
C ARG A 61 -7.12 5.43 -3.28
N ARG A 62 -7.65 4.68 -4.26
CA ARG A 62 -9.10 4.42 -4.37
C ARG A 62 -9.58 3.51 -3.23
N VAL A 63 -8.83 2.45 -2.93
CA VAL A 63 -9.17 1.52 -1.83
C VAL A 63 -9.17 2.22 -0.48
N LEU A 64 -8.17 3.08 -0.23
CA LEU A 64 -7.97 3.75 1.05
C LEU A 64 -8.69 5.11 1.17
N ARG A 65 -9.41 5.58 0.14
CA ARG A 65 -10.01 6.93 0.07
C ARG A 65 -10.89 7.34 1.26
N ARG A 66 -11.50 6.37 1.95
CA ARG A 66 -12.42 6.61 3.09
C ARG A 66 -11.71 6.54 4.45
N GLN A 67 -10.42 6.25 4.46
CA GLN A 67 -9.60 6.20 5.67
C GLN A 67 -8.87 7.53 5.82
N LYS A 68 -9.27 8.33 6.83
CA LYS A 68 -8.79 9.71 7.00
C LYS A 68 -7.34 9.80 7.48
N ASN A 69 -6.84 8.75 8.14
CA ASN A 69 -5.52 8.76 8.77
C ASN A 69 -4.41 8.15 7.88
N VAL A 70 -4.68 7.88 6.60
CA VAL A 70 -3.70 7.29 5.68
C VAL A 70 -3.48 8.15 4.45
N SER A 71 -2.22 8.33 4.08
CA SER A 71 -1.79 8.89 2.79
C SER A 71 -1.04 7.83 2.01
N VAL A 72 -1.23 7.78 0.70
CA VAL A 72 -0.48 6.88 -0.20
C VAL A 72 0.52 7.72 -1.00
N VAL A 73 1.79 7.32 -0.95
CA VAL A 73 2.90 7.94 -1.69
C VAL A 73 3.38 6.95 -2.74
N LEU A 74 3.51 7.43 -3.99
CA LEU A 74 4.11 6.66 -5.07
C LEU A 74 5.61 6.93 -5.04
N ALA A 75 6.38 6.01 -4.47
CA ALA A 75 7.84 6.11 -4.37
C ALA A 75 8.43 4.73 -4.06
N GLU A 76 9.70 4.54 -4.40
CA GLU A 76 10.47 3.39 -4.00
C GLU A 76 11.27 3.73 -2.73
N ALA A 77 11.08 2.97 -1.66
CA ALA A 77 11.92 3.06 -0.48
C ALA A 77 13.24 2.34 -0.77
N VAL A 78 14.36 3.07 -0.73
CA VAL A 78 15.70 2.56 -1.12
C VAL A 78 16.58 2.21 0.08
N SER A 79 16.30 2.77 1.27
CA SER A 79 17.06 2.51 2.48
C SER A 79 16.21 2.70 3.73
N VAL A 80 16.68 2.18 4.87
CA VAL A 80 16.06 2.36 6.18
C VAL A 80 17.14 2.70 7.19
N ASP A 81 17.01 3.85 7.85
CA ASP A 81 17.86 4.24 8.98
C ASP A 81 17.06 4.06 10.27
N THR A 82 17.40 3.03 11.05
CA THR A 82 16.69 2.67 12.29
C THR A 82 17.06 3.58 13.46
N VAL A 83 18.24 4.20 13.43
CA VAL A 83 18.71 5.13 14.48
C VAL A 83 18.01 6.47 14.32
N LYS A 84 17.98 7.02 13.09
CA LYS A 84 17.30 8.28 12.77
C LYS A 84 15.81 8.11 12.48
N ARG A 85 15.34 6.87 12.39
CA ARG A 85 13.95 6.49 12.05
C ARG A 85 13.48 7.09 10.73
N ARG A 86 14.27 6.89 9.68
CA ARG A 86 14.01 7.36 8.31
C ARG A 86 13.86 6.19 7.34
N VAL A 87 12.99 6.39 6.36
CA VAL A 87 12.73 5.55 5.18
C VAL A 87 12.74 6.47 3.97
#